data_AF-A0A317SBB8-F1
#
_entry.id   AF-A0A317SBB8-F1
#
_cell.length_a   1.000
_cell.length_b   1.000
_cell.length_c   1.000
_cell.angle_alpha   90.00
_cell.angle_beta   90.00
_cell.angle_gamma   90.00
#
_symmetry.space_group_name_H-M   'P 1'
#
loop_
_entity.id
_entity.type
_entity.pdbx_description
1 polymer ?
#
loop_
_entity_poly.entity_id
_entity_poly.type
_entity_poly.pdbx_seq_one_letter_code
_entity_poly.pdbx_strand_id
1 'polypeptide(L)'
;GTEAEKLKKRSSPTALIKYDEWHTHRIDWVDGKSSWFVDGEHLLDKKYGVPTVPSYFVMNLWSDGGVWSGNMTKGQSVYMEIEFVEMAFNITGDDRGSSGRNVRRGAPAKCDRICVIDDVAVTGTPEGARGGAFKRAVNPWSLGMAMLVAVLLPL
;
A
#
# COMPACT_ATOMS: atom_id res chain seq x y z
N GLY A 1 -3.79 34.23 0.79
CA GLY A 1 -4.73 33.16 0.41
C GLY A 1 -5.93 33.27 1.31
N THR A 2 -7.11 33.42 0.73
CA THR A 2 -8.36 33.58 1.47
C THR A 2 -8.69 32.28 2.22
N GLU A 3 -9.48 32.36 3.30
CA GLU A 3 -9.91 31.16 4.05
C GLU A 3 -10.61 30.12 3.15
N ALA A 4 -11.27 30.57 2.07
CA ALA A 4 -11.82 29.72 1.02
C ALA A 4 -10.75 28.91 0.25
N GLU A 5 -9.55 29.47 0.05
CA GLU A 5 -8.43 28.80 -0.60
C GLU A 5 -7.76 27.77 0.34
N LYS A 6 -7.73 28.06 1.65
CA LYS A 6 -7.32 27.10 2.69
C LYS A 6 -8.31 25.94 2.83
N LEU A 7 -9.61 26.20 2.75
CA LEU A 7 -10.66 25.17 2.79
C LEU A 7 -10.60 24.26 1.56
N LYS A 8 -10.32 24.82 0.38
CA LYS A 8 -10.13 24.04 -0.86
C LYS A 8 -8.87 23.16 -0.83
N LYS A 9 -7.83 23.58 -0.09
CA LYS A 9 -6.61 22.79 0.18
C LYS A 9 -6.83 21.73 1.28
N ARG A 10 -7.95 21.78 2.00
CA ARG A 10 -8.34 20.87 3.09
C ARG A 10 -9.47 19.91 2.71
N SER A 11 -9.84 19.80 1.43
CA SER A 11 -10.47 18.56 0.96
C SER A 11 -9.36 17.49 0.84
N SER A 12 -8.75 17.15 1.97
CA SER A 12 -7.91 15.96 2.06
C SER A 12 -8.84 14.78 1.86
N PRO A 13 -8.48 13.76 1.07
CA PRO A 13 -9.30 12.55 0.91
C PRO A 13 -9.73 11.94 2.26
N THR A 14 -8.94 12.19 3.31
CA THR A 14 -9.20 11.85 4.71
C THR A 14 -10.44 12.47 5.34
N ALA A 15 -11.01 13.55 4.79
CA ALA A 15 -12.20 14.19 5.35
C ALA A 15 -13.47 13.32 5.24
N LEU A 16 -13.42 12.25 4.44
CA LEU A 16 -14.52 11.31 4.22
C LEU A 16 -14.32 9.96 4.94
N ILE A 17 -13.16 9.70 5.54
CA ILE A 17 -12.87 8.42 6.21
C ILE A 17 -13.47 8.47 7.62
N LYS A 18 -14.44 7.59 7.89
CA LYS A 18 -15.05 7.45 9.21
C LYS A 18 -14.39 6.33 10.00
N TYR A 19 -14.37 6.43 11.31
CA TYR A 19 -13.71 5.42 12.14
C TYR A 19 -14.61 4.21 12.42
N ASP A 20 -15.91 4.32 12.18
CA ASP A 20 -16.96 3.32 12.46
C ASP A 20 -17.43 2.59 11.20
N GLU A 21 -16.69 2.73 10.10
CA GLU A 21 -16.88 1.99 8.85
C GLU A 21 -15.69 1.06 8.58
N TRP A 22 -15.89 0.02 7.76
CA TRP A 22 -14.81 -0.89 7.36
C TRP A 22 -13.87 -0.20 6.38
N HIS A 23 -12.59 -0.16 6.71
CA HIS A 23 -11.54 0.43 5.89
C HIS A 23 -10.35 -0.52 5.76
N THR A 24 -9.70 -0.49 4.59
CA THR A 24 -8.45 -1.21 4.38
C THR A 24 -7.27 -0.29 4.62
N HIS A 25 -6.57 -0.51 5.73
CA HIS A 25 -5.34 0.21 6.06
C HIS A 25 -4.11 -0.56 5.56
N ARG A 26 -3.19 0.13 4.88
CA ARG A 26 -1.94 -0.47 4.38
C ARG A 26 -0.73 0.39 4.68
N ILE A 27 0.37 -0.30 5.01
CA ILE A 27 1.69 0.28 5.19
C ILE A 27 2.66 -0.48 4.30
N ASP A 28 3.21 0.20 3.30
CA ASP A 28 4.36 -0.31 2.57
C ASP A 28 5.64 0.13 3.27
N TRP A 29 6.34 -0.83 3.87
CA TRP A 29 7.61 -0.58 4.52
C TRP A 29 8.74 -1.20 3.70
N VAL A 30 9.56 -0.33 3.12
CA VAL A 30 10.75 -0.68 2.36
C VAL A 30 11.95 0.09 2.89
N ASP A 31 13.15 -0.26 2.42
CA ASP A 31 14.36 0.42 2.85
C ASP A 31 14.27 1.95 2.62
N GLY A 32 14.46 2.71 3.70
CA GLY A 32 14.43 4.18 3.69
C GLY A 32 13.05 4.83 3.47
N LYS A 33 11.95 4.08 3.36
CA LYS A 33 10.61 4.67 3.16
C LYS A 33 9.48 3.83 3.77
N SER A 34 8.53 4.50 4.45
CA SER A 34 7.19 3.95 4.70
C SER A 34 6.13 4.76 3.95
N SER A 35 5.26 4.06 3.21
CA SER A 35 4.13 4.66 2.48
C SER A 35 2.83 4.19 3.13
N TRP A 36 1.88 5.10 3.32
CA TRP A 36 0.64 4.85 4.06
C TRP A 36 -0.57 5.07 3.17
N PHE A 37 -1.51 4.13 3.22
CA PHE A 37 -2.71 4.12 2.39
C PHE A 37 -3.95 3.81 3.21
N VAL A 38 -5.09 4.32 2.77
CA VAL A 38 -6.43 3.92 3.22
C VAL A 38 -7.29 3.71 1.99
N ASP A 39 -7.97 2.57 1.91
CA ASP A 39 -8.83 2.18 0.79
C ASP A 39 -8.14 2.29 -0.59
N GLY A 40 -6.85 1.94 -0.63
CA GLY A 40 -6.01 2.01 -1.83
C GLY A 40 -5.48 3.41 -2.16
N GLU A 41 -5.99 4.47 -1.52
CA GLU A 41 -5.51 5.83 -1.76
C GLU A 41 -4.24 6.12 -0.96
N HIS A 42 -3.21 6.66 -1.65
CA HIS A 42 -1.97 7.10 -1.02
C HIS A 42 -2.19 8.37 -0.21
N LEU A 43 -1.82 8.34 1.06
CA LEU A 43 -1.98 9.49 1.97
C LEU A 43 -0.64 10.14 2.33
N LEU A 44 0.40 9.34 2.57
CA LEU A 44 1.65 9.86 3.14
C LEU A 44 2.85 8.97 2.86
N ASP A 45 3.98 9.61 2.54
CA ASP A 45 5.31 9.01 2.58
C ASP A 45 6.12 9.57 3.77
N LYS A 46 6.76 8.69 4.52
CA LYS A 46 7.77 9.05 5.55
C LYS A 46 9.12 8.47 5.16
N LYS A 47 10.16 9.32 5.18
CA LYS A 47 11.56 8.95 4.90
C LYS A 47 12.49 9.14 6.10
N TYR A 48 11.99 9.71 7.20
CA TYR A 48 12.74 9.90 8.43
C TYR A 48 12.29 8.88 9.47
N GLY A 49 13.24 8.36 10.26
CA GLY A 49 12.95 7.40 11.34
C GLY A 49 12.35 6.08 10.85
N VAL A 50 12.61 5.69 9.60
CA VAL A 50 12.14 4.42 9.03
C VAL A 50 12.92 3.28 9.70
N PRO A 51 12.26 2.32 10.37
CA PRO A 51 12.94 1.21 11.00
C PRO A 51 13.72 0.36 9.99
N THR A 52 14.83 -0.24 10.43
CA THR A 52 15.70 -1.09 9.60
C THR A 52 15.87 -2.50 10.15
N VAL A 53 15.33 -2.77 11.34
CA VAL A 53 15.42 -4.08 12.01
C VAL A 53 14.06 -4.78 11.90
N PRO A 54 14.01 -6.08 11.54
CA PRO A 54 12.78 -6.86 11.54
C PRO A 54 12.05 -6.76 12.89
N SER A 55 10.71 -6.73 12.83
CA SER A 55 9.86 -6.58 14.02
C SER A 55 8.65 -7.50 13.95
N TYR A 56 7.91 -7.58 15.05
CA TYR A 56 6.66 -8.30 15.16
C TYR A 56 5.49 -7.46 14.65
N PHE A 57 4.49 -8.13 14.06
CA PHE A 57 3.16 -7.53 13.88
C PHE A 57 2.43 -7.57 15.23
N VAL A 58 2.00 -6.41 15.71
CA VAL A 58 1.34 -6.25 17.02
C VAL A 58 0.03 -5.50 16.81
N MET A 59 -1.05 -6.04 17.36
CA MET A 59 -2.36 -5.41 17.39
C MET A 59 -2.83 -5.32 18.83
N ASN A 60 -3.32 -4.16 19.25
CA ASN A 60 -3.83 -3.96 20.60
C ASN A 60 -4.99 -2.95 20.62
N LEU A 61 -5.79 -3.02 21.68
CA LEU A 61 -6.80 -2.03 22.01
C LEU A 61 -6.61 -1.66 23.49
N TRP A 62 -6.30 -0.39 23.74
CA TRP A 62 -6.07 0.13 25.08
C TRP A 62 -6.47 1.61 25.13
N SER A 63 -6.63 2.13 26.34
CA SER A 63 -6.93 3.54 26.59
C SER A 63 -6.15 3.99 27.83
N ASP A 64 -5.61 5.21 27.80
CA ASP A 64 -5.07 5.87 28.99
C ASP A 64 -6.16 6.54 29.85
N GLY A 65 -7.42 6.57 29.38
CA GLY A 65 -8.54 7.26 30.01
C GLY A 65 -8.33 8.77 30.17
N GLY A 66 -7.34 9.33 29.46
CA GLY A 66 -6.79 10.67 29.68
C GLY A 66 -6.93 11.59 28.47
N VAL A 67 -6.02 12.55 28.35
CA VAL A 67 -6.10 13.58 27.30
C VAL A 67 -5.74 13.05 25.89
N TRP A 68 -5.17 11.84 25.79
CA TRP A 68 -4.79 11.24 24.51
C TRP A 68 -5.89 10.36 23.93
N SER A 69 -6.40 9.39 24.69
CA SER A 69 -7.47 8.48 24.22
C SER A 69 -8.88 8.94 24.56
N GLY A 70 -9.03 9.98 25.39
CA GLY A 70 -10.32 10.49 25.84
C GLY A 70 -10.85 9.79 27.10
N ASN A 71 -11.92 10.34 27.66
CA ASN A 71 -12.58 9.78 28.84
C ASN A 71 -13.61 8.72 28.43
N MET A 72 -13.47 7.50 28.94
CA MET A 72 -14.46 6.43 28.78
C MET A 72 -15.42 6.44 29.97
N THR A 73 -16.69 6.78 29.72
CA THR A 73 -17.71 6.79 30.77
C THR A 73 -17.87 5.40 31.38
N LYS A 74 -18.01 5.33 32.70
CA LYS A 74 -18.18 4.06 33.42
C LYS A 74 -19.38 3.27 32.86
N GLY A 75 -19.18 1.97 32.65
CA GLY A 75 -20.20 1.08 32.10
C GLY A 75 -20.33 1.11 30.58
N GLN A 76 -19.46 1.83 29.87
CA GLN A 76 -19.35 1.77 28.41
C GLN A 76 -18.30 0.71 27.98
N SER A 77 -18.36 0.33 26.72
CA SER A 77 -17.48 -0.65 26.08
C SER A 77 -16.90 -0.08 24.78
N VAL A 78 -15.72 -0.54 24.40
CA VAL A 78 -15.08 -0.24 23.12
C VAL A 78 -14.72 -1.56 22.45
N TYR A 79 -14.91 -1.63 21.14
CA TYR A 79 -14.61 -2.80 20.33
C TYR A 79 -13.64 -2.41 19.22
N MET A 80 -12.76 -3.34 18.87
CA MET A 80 -11.91 -3.27 17.69
C MET A 80 -12.18 -4.54 16.89
N GLU A 81 -12.70 -4.37 15.69
CA GLU A 81 -13.05 -5.46 14.79
C GLU A 81 -12.02 -5.54 13.66
N ILE A 82 -11.61 -6.76 13.31
CA ILE A 82 -10.60 -7.02 12.28
C ILE A 82 -11.15 -8.15 11.43
N GLU A 83 -11.40 -7.86 10.16
CA GLU A 83 -11.88 -8.86 9.21
C GLU A 83 -10.74 -9.74 8.69
N PHE A 84 -9.62 -9.11 8.29
CA PHE A 84 -8.45 -9.83 7.80
C PHE A 84 -7.16 -9.06 8.09
N VAL A 85 -6.04 -9.79 8.02
CA VAL A 85 -4.68 -9.24 8.02
C VAL A 85 -3.92 -9.93 6.91
N GLU A 86 -3.38 -9.15 5.97
CA GLU A 86 -2.49 -9.63 4.92
C GLU A 86 -1.08 -9.08 5.16
N MET A 87 -0.07 -9.94 4.98
CA MET A 87 1.34 -9.55 5.10
C MET A 87 2.15 -10.16 3.95
N ALA A 88 2.85 -9.30 3.22
CA ALA A 88 3.76 -9.69 2.15
C ALA A 88 5.19 -9.25 2.49
N PHE A 89 6.17 -10.11 2.20
CA PHE A 89 7.58 -9.84 2.47
C PHE A 89 8.39 -10.04 1.21
N ASN A 90 9.42 -9.22 1.04
CA ASN A 90 10.36 -9.41 -0.04
C ASN A 90 11.24 -10.64 0.24
N ILE A 91 11.18 -11.63 -0.66
CA ILE A 91 11.99 -12.86 -0.63
C ILE A 91 13.12 -12.84 -1.67
N THR A 92 13.36 -11.72 -2.36
CA THR A 92 14.43 -11.65 -3.37
C THR A 92 15.80 -11.74 -2.69
N GLY A 93 16.32 -12.95 -2.54
CA GLY A 93 17.59 -13.26 -1.91
C GLY A 93 17.56 -14.64 -1.26
N ASP A 94 18.27 -15.60 -1.88
CA ASP A 94 18.50 -16.97 -1.40
C ASP A 94 17.24 -17.74 -0.92
N ASP A 95 16.45 -18.21 -1.90
CA ASP A 95 15.76 -19.51 -1.76
C ASP A 95 16.83 -20.63 -1.69
N ARG A 96 17.59 -20.71 -0.60
CA ARG A 96 18.44 -21.86 -0.30
C ARG A 96 17.78 -22.83 0.68
N GLY A 97 16.50 -23.09 0.42
CA GLY A 97 15.84 -24.36 0.77
C GLY A 97 16.38 -25.56 -0.02
N SER A 98 17.67 -25.62 -0.36
CA SER A 98 18.31 -26.84 -0.84
C SER A 98 19.50 -27.14 0.06
N SER A 99 19.23 -27.96 1.08
CA SER A 99 20.05 -29.13 1.39
C SER A 99 21.49 -29.11 0.85
N GLY A 100 22.42 -28.58 1.64
CA GLY A 100 23.82 -29.02 1.62
C GLY A 100 24.63 -28.82 0.34
N ARG A 101 24.31 -27.87 -0.56
CA ARG A 101 25.17 -27.56 -1.71
C ARG A 101 25.87 -26.21 -1.54
N ASN A 102 27.20 -26.24 -1.62
CA ASN A 102 28.08 -25.07 -1.72
C ASN A 102 27.73 -24.28 -2.99
N VAL A 103 26.80 -23.33 -2.90
CA VAL A 103 26.48 -22.42 -4.00
C VAL A 103 27.57 -21.35 -4.03
N ARG A 104 28.49 -21.48 -4.99
CA ARG A 104 29.43 -20.41 -5.38
C ARG A 104 28.61 -19.18 -5.75
N ARG A 105 28.99 -18.00 -5.24
CA ARG A 105 28.39 -16.70 -5.57
C ARG A 105 28.56 -16.41 -7.08
N GLY A 106 27.69 -16.97 -7.90
CA GLY A 106 27.46 -16.55 -9.27
C GLY A 106 26.68 -15.24 -9.30
N ALA A 107 26.78 -14.51 -10.41
CA ALA A 107 26.11 -13.24 -10.68
C ALA A 107 24.64 -13.23 -10.19
N PRO A 108 24.08 -12.07 -9.79
CA PRO A 108 22.71 -11.99 -9.30
C PRO A 108 21.77 -12.63 -10.30
N ALA A 109 21.14 -13.75 -9.92
CA ALA A 109 20.15 -14.40 -10.74
C ALA A 109 19.04 -13.38 -11.03
N LYS A 110 18.65 -13.24 -12.30
CA LYS A 110 17.53 -12.37 -12.66
C LYS A 110 16.29 -12.82 -11.89
N CYS A 111 15.65 -11.88 -11.20
CA CYS A 111 14.38 -12.14 -10.52
C CYS A 111 13.30 -12.30 -11.59
N ASP A 112 13.11 -13.54 -12.05
CA ASP A 112 12.18 -13.86 -13.13
C ASP A 112 10.75 -14.14 -12.61
N ARG A 113 10.57 -14.32 -11.29
CA ARG A 113 9.27 -14.56 -10.64
C ARG A 113 8.96 -13.43 -9.67
N ILE A 114 7.84 -12.76 -9.88
CA ILE A 114 7.33 -11.67 -9.05
C ILE A 114 5.98 -12.11 -8.50
N CYS A 115 5.76 -11.94 -7.20
CA CYS A 115 4.43 -12.07 -6.60
C CYS A 115 3.77 -10.70 -6.63
N VAL A 116 2.66 -10.59 -7.34
CA VAL A 116 1.81 -9.39 -7.38
C VAL A 116 0.77 -9.54 -6.29
N ILE A 117 0.69 -8.56 -5.41
CA ILE A 117 -0.30 -8.50 -4.32
C ILE A 117 -1.37 -7.44 -4.57
N ASP A 118 -1.08 -6.50 -5.47
CA ASP A 118 -1.95 -5.37 -5.80
C ASP A 118 -2.77 -5.70 -7.04
N ASP A 119 -4.04 -5.28 -7.04
CA ASP A 119 -4.99 -5.48 -8.14
C ASP A 119 -5.18 -6.95 -8.56
N VAL A 120 -5.02 -7.88 -7.60
CA VAL A 120 -5.27 -9.32 -7.80
C VAL A 120 -6.76 -9.64 -7.83
N ALA A 121 -7.13 -10.75 -8.47
CA ALA A 121 -8.52 -11.19 -8.58
C ALA A 121 -9.18 -11.48 -7.22
N VAL A 122 -8.39 -11.89 -6.23
CA VAL A 122 -8.84 -12.21 -4.87
C VAL A 122 -7.83 -11.65 -3.85
N THR A 123 -8.24 -10.64 -3.08
CA THR A 123 -7.46 -10.12 -1.94
C THR A 123 -7.04 -11.28 -1.02
N GLY A 124 -5.79 -11.28 -0.54
CA GLY A 124 -5.21 -12.40 0.21
C GLY A 124 -4.51 -13.45 -0.66
N THR A 125 -4.72 -13.44 -1.99
CA THR A 125 -4.16 -14.44 -2.91
C THR A 125 -3.23 -13.78 -3.93
N PRO A 126 -1.89 -13.91 -3.78
CA PRO A 126 -0.96 -13.28 -4.71
C PRO A 126 -0.97 -13.94 -6.09
N GLU A 127 -0.80 -13.15 -7.14
CA GLU A 127 -0.70 -13.60 -8.52
C GLU A 127 0.77 -13.67 -8.97
N GLY A 128 1.13 -14.72 -9.71
CA GLY A 128 2.48 -14.89 -10.22
C GLY A 128 2.71 -14.13 -11.53
N ALA A 129 3.65 -13.20 -11.55
CA ALA A 129 4.11 -12.49 -12.75
C ALA A 129 5.57 -12.84 -13.10
N ARG A 130 5.93 -12.66 -14.38
CA ARG A 130 7.33 -12.78 -14.83
C ARG A 130 8.01 -11.42 -14.93
N GLY A 131 9.28 -11.36 -14.53
CA GLY A 131 10.13 -10.18 -14.68
C GLY A 131 10.16 -9.70 -16.14
N GLY A 132 9.62 -8.50 -16.39
CA GLY A 132 9.49 -7.90 -17.73
C GLY A 132 8.06 -7.64 -18.20
N ALA A 133 7.04 -8.20 -17.54
CA ALA A 133 5.63 -7.98 -17.86
C ALA A 133 5.08 -6.61 -17.41
N PHE A 134 5.75 -5.92 -16.47
CA PHE A 134 5.34 -4.61 -15.94
C PHE A 134 5.53 -3.41 -16.89
N LYS A 135 5.93 -3.62 -18.16
CA LYS A 135 5.98 -2.55 -19.16
C LYS A 135 4.64 -2.41 -19.89
N ARG A 136 3.57 -1.97 -19.23
CA ARG A 136 2.44 -1.30 -19.91
C ARG A 136 1.39 -0.73 -18.95
N ALA A 137 1.58 0.55 -18.61
CA ALA A 137 0.58 1.56 -18.28
C ALA A 137 1.40 2.79 -17.85
N VAL A 138 1.42 3.97 -18.45
CA VAL A 138 0.52 4.69 -19.36
C VAL A 138 1.43 5.64 -20.15
N ASN A 139 1.39 5.67 -21.48
CA ASN A 139 1.95 6.81 -22.22
C ASN A 139 0.80 7.81 -22.46
N PRO A 140 0.79 8.99 -21.83
CA PRO A 140 -0.30 9.95 -21.99
C PRO A 140 -0.42 10.53 -23.41
N TRP A 141 0.52 10.25 -24.31
CA TRP A 141 0.53 10.84 -25.66
C TRP A 141 -0.22 10.00 -26.72
N SER A 142 -0.63 8.77 -26.40
CA SER A 142 -1.32 7.90 -27.38
C SER A 142 -2.84 8.07 -27.43
N LEU A 143 -3.46 8.74 -26.43
CA LEU A 143 -4.91 9.03 -26.45
C LEU A 143 -5.26 10.29 -27.24
N GLY A 144 -4.32 11.24 -27.41
CA GLY A 144 -4.56 12.49 -28.14
C GLY A 144 -4.63 12.35 -29.66
N MET A 145 -4.01 11.32 -30.25
CA MET A 145 -4.06 11.10 -31.71
C MET A 145 -5.23 10.24 -32.18
N ALA A 146 -5.86 9.46 -31.30
CA ALA A 146 -7.01 8.63 -31.70
C ALA A 146 -8.29 9.46 -31.91
N MET A 147 -8.44 10.59 -31.20
CA MET A 147 -9.58 11.51 -31.39
C MET A 147 -9.45 12.41 -32.62
N LEU A 148 -8.25 12.59 -33.17
CA LEU A 148 -8.01 13.45 -34.33
C LEU A 148 -8.28 12.75 -35.68
N VAL A 149 -8.31 11.42 -35.72
CA VAL A 149 -8.60 10.65 -36.95
C VAL A 149 -10.10 10.42 -37.14
N ALA A 150 -10.91 10.43 -36.07
CA ALA A 150 -12.35 10.21 -36.16
C ALA A 150 -13.17 11.46 -36.58
N VAL A 151 -12.56 12.65 -36.58
CA VAL A 151 -13.25 13.92 -36.92
C VAL A 151 -12.93 14.41 -38.34
N LEU A 152 -12.07 13.70 -39.10
CA LEU A 152 -11.63 14.10 -40.45
C LEU A 152 -12.10 13.16 -41.57
N LEU A 153 -13.21 12.44 -41.38
CA LEU A 153 -13.96 11.83 -42.49
C LEU A 153 -15.27 12.62 -42.69
N PRO A 154 -15.33 13.52 -43.69
CA PRO A 154 -16.59 14.15 -44.09
C PRO A 154 -17.38 13.20 -45.01
N LEU A 155 -18.69 13.09 -44.71
CA LEU A 155 -19.82 12.65 -45.54
C LEU A 155 -19.79 11.21 -46.12
#